data_AF-A0A820EMA1-F1
#
_entry.id   AF-A0A820EMA1-F1
#
_cell.length_a   1.000
_cell.length_b   1.000
_cell.length_c   1.000
_cell.angle_alpha   90.00
_cell.angle_beta   90.00
_cell.angle_gamma   90.00
#
_symmetry.space_group_name_H-M   'P 1'
#
loop_
_entity.id
_entity.type
_entity.pdbx_description
1 polymer ?
#
loop_
_entity_poly.entity_id
_entity_poly.type
_entity_poly.pdbx_seq_one_letter_code
_entity_poly.pdbx_strand_id
1 'polypeptide(L)'
;MNTPLPPPYNEFNNASAQNNTNSKWQAWYNKFLEINFNNNEAHQYATIFTNNEIELNMINQLNEGTLKLMGIDKAGHRIRILGLQNKNLQPTATSMVQAQPTTVNVS
;
A
#
# COMPACT_ATOMS: atom_id res chain seq x y z
N MET A 1 -51.73 25.46 6.28
CA MET A 1 -50.39 25.73 5.71
C MET A 1 -49.66 24.39 5.66
N ASN A 2 -49.53 23.79 4.47
CA ASN A 2 -48.86 22.50 4.25
C ASN A 2 -47.43 22.78 3.79
N THR A 3 -46.44 22.54 4.65
CA THR A 3 -45.04 22.46 4.21
C THR A 3 -44.77 21.03 3.75
N PRO A 4 -44.27 20.80 2.53
CA PRO A 4 -43.89 19.46 2.10
C PRO A 4 -42.77 18.92 2.99
N LEU A 5 -42.91 17.66 3.41
CA LEU A 5 -41.85 16.90 4.08
C LEU A 5 -40.59 16.85 3.19
N PRO A 6 -39.38 16.99 3.75
CA PRO A 6 -38.17 16.78 2.98
C PRO A 6 -38.15 15.34 2.45
N PRO A 7 -37.61 15.10 1.24
CA PRO A 7 -37.45 13.76 0.70
C PRO A 7 -36.55 12.93 1.64
N PRO A 8 -36.72 11.59 1.68
CA PRO A 8 -35.78 10.73 2.39
C PRO A 8 -34.38 10.99 1.86
N TYR A 9 -33.42 11.22 2.76
CA TYR A 9 -32.02 11.41 2.43
C TYR A 9 -31.54 10.21 1.61
N ASN A 10 -31.36 10.40 0.30
CA ASN A 10 -30.61 9.44 -0.51
C ASN A 10 -29.14 9.52 -0.08
N GLU A 11 -28.65 8.50 0.63
CA GLU A 11 -27.24 8.31 1.06
C GLU A 11 -26.29 8.02 -0.12
N PHE A 12 -26.51 8.64 -1.28
CA PHE A 12 -25.65 8.50 -2.46
C PHE A 12 -25.08 9.86 -2.86
N ASN A 13 -24.29 10.48 -2.00
CA ASN A 13 -23.18 11.36 -2.40
C ASN A 13 -22.50 11.98 -1.18
N ASN A 14 -21.53 11.26 -0.61
CA ASN A 14 -20.40 11.91 0.05
C ASN A 14 -19.08 11.29 -0.42
N ALA A 15 -18.92 11.28 -1.75
CA ALA A 15 -17.78 10.68 -2.44
C ALA A 15 -16.51 11.56 -2.44
N SER A 16 -16.44 12.66 -1.70
CA SER A 16 -15.28 13.57 -1.72
C SER A 16 -14.44 13.55 -0.44
N ALA A 17 -14.96 13.07 0.69
CA ALA A 17 -14.17 12.79 1.90
C ALA A 17 -13.87 11.29 2.10
N GLN A 18 -14.72 10.41 1.58
CA GLN A 18 -14.52 8.94 1.66
C GLN A 18 -13.64 8.36 0.55
N ASN A 19 -13.26 9.12 -0.48
CA ASN A 19 -12.42 8.61 -1.58
C ASN A 19 -10.91 8.67 -1.30
N ASN A 20 -10.47 9.52 -0.36
CA ASN A 20 -9.04 9.73 -0.10
C ASN A 20 -8.48 8.74 0.94
N THR A 21 -9.30 8.33 1.91
CA THR A 21 -8.97 7.27 2.87
C THR A 21 -9.06 5.89 2.23
N ASN A 22 -10.01 5.68 1.32
CA ASN A 22 -10.19 4.39 0.64
C ASN A 22 -9.00 4.07 -0.28
N SER A 23 -8.49 5.07 -1.02
CA SER A 23 -7.34 4.89 -1.91
C SER A 23 -6.02 4.62 -1.14
N LYS A 24 -5.74 5.34 -0.05
CA LYS A 24 -4.55 5.12 0.79
C LYS A 24 -4.61 3.77 1.51
N TRP A 25 -5.76 3.44 2.09
CA TRP A 25 -5.99 2.17 2.76
C TRP A 25 -5.78 1.00 1.80
N GLN A 26 -6.36 1.07 0.60
CA GLN A 26 -6.26 0.00 -0.38
C GLN A 26 -4.83 -0.17 -0.92
N ALA A 27 -4.07 0.91 -1.06
CA ALA A 27 -2.65 0.84 -1.41
C ALA A 27 -1.83 0.09 -0.35
N TRP A 28 -2.04 0.40 0.94
CA TRP A 28 -1.41 -0.32 2.04
C TRP A 28 -1.82 -1.78 2.12
N TYR A 29 -3.12 -2.04 1.98
CA TYR A 29 -3.67 -3.39 1.96
C TYR A 29 -2.96 -4.27 0.92
N ASN A 30 -2.87 -3.77 -0.32
CA ASN A 30 -2.17 -4.45 -1.41
C ASN A 30 -0.68 -4.66 -1.09
N LYS A 31 0.00 -3.67 -0.48
CA LYS A 31 1.40 -3.80 -0.06
C LYS A 31 1.61 -4.85 1.01
N PHE A 32 0.70 -4.98 1.98
CA PHE A 32 0.80 -6.04 2.98
C PHE A 32 0.55 -7.42 2.38
N LEU A 33 -0.33 -7.54 1.39
CA LEU A 33 -0.51 -8.79 0.62
C LEU A 33 0.75 -9.15 -0.18
N GLU A 34 1.44 -8.19 -0.82
CA GLU A 34 2.69 -8.42 -1.57
C GLU A 34 3.81 -9.04 -0.71
N ILE A 35 3.78 -8.85 0.61
CA ILE A 35 4.75 -9.43 1.56
C ILE A 35 4.19 -10.65 2.31
N ASN A 36 3.15 -11.28 1.78
CA ASN A 36 2.56 -12.52 2.30
C ASN A 36 1.97 -12.37 3.71
N PHE A 37 1.34 -11.22 4.02
CA PHE A 37 0.35 -11.20 5.09
C PHE A 37 -0.97 -11.81 4.61
N ASN A 38 -1.71 -12.44 5.51
CA ASN A 38 -3.05 -12.90 5.19
C ASN A 38 -4.03 -11.71 5.10
N ASN A 39 -5.23 -11.93 4.54
CA ASN A 39 -6.22 -10.86 4.35
C ASN A 39 -6.57 -10.14 5.67
N ASN A 40 -6.68 -10.87 6.78
CA ASN A 40 -7.01 -10.27 8.09
C ASN A 40 -5.88 -9.39 8.63
N GLU A 41 -4.62 -9.83 8.49
CA GLU A 41 -3.44 -9.07 8.91
C GLU A 41 -3.21 -7.86 8.01
N ALA A 42 -3.32 -8.04 6.70
CA ALA A 42 -3.22 -6.96 5.73
C ALA A 42 -4.27 -5.88 5.97
N HIS A 43 -5.52 -6.28 6.24
CA HIS A 43 -6.59 -5.35 6.59
C HIS A 43 -6.28 -4.58 7.87
N GLN A 44 -5.88 -5.28 8.94
CA GLN A 44 -5.54 -4.65 10.22
C GLN A 44 -4.38 -3.65 10.08
N TYR A 45 -3.30 -4.04 9.42
CA TYR A 45 -2.15 -3.15 9.24
C TYR A 45 -2.45 -1.98 8.31
N ALA A 46 -3.22 -2.18 7.23
CA ALA A 46 -3.65 -1.09 6.37
C ALA A 46 -4.46 -0.04 7.14
N THR A 47 -5.36 -0.49 8.02
CA THR A 47 -6.13 0.40 8.90
C THR A 47 -5.23 1.16 9.87
N ILE A 48 -4.28 0.47 10.53
CA ILE A 48 -3.34 1.12 11.44
C ILE A 48 -2.52 2.19 10.72
N PHE A 49 -1.94 1.87 9.56
CA PHE A 49 -1.10 2.80 8.80
C PHE A 49 -1.88 3.99 8.27
N THR A 50 -3.11 3.77 7.79
CA THR A 50 -3.98 4.86 7.32
C THR A 50 -4.42 5.76 8.46
N ASN A 51 -4.76 5.20 9.62
CA ASN A 51 -5.16 5.98 10.80
C ASN A 51 -4.01 6.78 11.43
N ASN A 52 -2.77 6.31 11.26
CA ASN A 52 -1.57 7.04 11.67
C ASN A 52 -1.03 7.96 10.55
N GLU A 53 -1.79 8.15 9.47
CA GLU A 53 -1.43 8.98 8.32
C GLU A 53 -0.07 8.65 7.69
N ILE A 54 0.34 7.38 7.78
CA ILE A 54 1.61 6.93 7.22
C ILE A 54 1.44 6.73 5.72
N GLU A 55 2.29 7.40 4.95
CA GLU A 55 2.30 7.29 3.50
C GLU A 55 3.35 6.26 3.03
N LEU A 56 3.15 5.68 1.84
CA LEU A 56 4.04 4.63 1.31
C LEU A 56 5.49 5.09 1.16
N ASN A 57 5.71 6.38 0.86
CA ASN A 57 7.04 7.01 0.79
C ASN A 57 7.70 7.19 2.18
N MET A 58 6.91 7.23 3.26
CA MET A 58 7.41 7.34 4.64
C MET A 58 7.91 6.00 5.18
N ILE A 59 7.72 4.90 4.45
CA ILE A 59 8.10 3.57 4.93
C ILE A 59 9.57 3.48 5.31
N ASN A 60 10.45 4.21 4.61
CA ASN A 60 11.90 4.28 4.86
C ASN A 60 12.27 5.02 6.14
N GLN A 61 11.33 5.79 6.70
CA GLN A 61 11.50 6.52 7.96
C GLN A 61 10.99 5.73 9.17
N LEU A 62 10.31 4.59 8.92
CA LEU A 62 9.82 3.73 9.99
C LEU A 62 10.96 2.93 10.60
N ASN A 63 10.92 2.79 11.91
CA ASN A 63 11.81 1.91 12.65
C ASN A 63 10.99 0.92 13.50
N GLU A 64 11.69 -0.04 14.10
CA GLU A 64 11.03 -1.07 14.91
C GLU A 64 10.24 -0.49 16.08
N GLY A 65 10.74 0.60 16.69
CA GLY A 65 10.08 1.29 17.79
C GLY A 65 8.74 1.91 17.39
N THR A 66 8.68 2.61 16.26
CA THR A 66 7.46 3.22 15.73
C THR A 66 6.40 2.16 15.45
N LEU A 67 6.77 1.05 14.82
CA LEU A 67 5.85 -0.06 14.54
C LEU A 67 5.30 -0.69 15.84
N LYS A 68 6.14 -0.77 16.88
CA LYS A 68 5.70 -1.25 18.20
C LYS A 68 4.70 -0.28 18.85
N LEU A 69 4.96 1.03 18.78
CA LEU A 69 4.05 2.06 19.30
C LEU A 69 2.69 2.06 18.56
N MET A 70 2.67 1.68 17.30
CA MET A 70 1.45 1.53 16.50
C MET A 70 0.65 0.24 16.80
N GLY A 71 1.14 -0.62 17.70
CA GLY A 71 0.46 -1.88 18.07
C GLY A 71 0.90 -3.12 17.27
N ILE A 72 2.07 -3.09 16.62
CA ILE A 72 2.62 -4.25 15.91
C ILE A 72 3.60 -5.01 16.82
N ASP A 73 3.05 -5.78 17.75
CA ASP A 73 3.84 -6.48 18.79
C ASP A 73 4.65 -7.68 18.27
N LYS A 74 4.23 -8.29 17.16
CA LYS A 74 4.94 -9.44 16.57
C LYS A 74 6.23 -9.00 15.88
N ALA A 75 7.39 -9.38 16.43
CA ALA A 75 8.71 -9.03 15.89
C ALA A 75 8.89 -9.46 14.43
N GLY A 76 8.45 -10.67 14.07
CA GLY A 76 8.51 -11.16 12.69
C GLY A 76 7.70 -10.30 11.71
N HIS A 77 6.60 -9.70 12.16
CA HIS A 77 5.79 -8.81 11.34
C HIS A 77 6.50 -7.47 11.15
N ARG A 78 7.08 -6.91 12.22
CA ARG A 78 7.88 -5.68 12.14
C ARG A 78 9.03 -5.83 11.15
N ILE A 79 9.81 -6.90 11.27
CA ILE A 79 10.94 -7.20 10.35
C ILE A 79 10.45 -7.26 8.90
N ARG A 80 9.32 -7.92 8.66
CA ARG A 80 8.75 -8.08 7.31
C ARG A 80 8.26 -6.75 6.72
N ILE A 81 7.64 -5.90 7.53
CA ILE A 81 7.20 -4.56 7.13
C ILE A 81 8.41 -3.66 6.84
N LEU A 82 9.43 -3.66 7.71
CA LEU A 82 10.68 -2.93 7.47
C LEU A 82 11.43 -3.47 6.23
N GLY A 83 11.25 -4.75 5.90
CA GLY A 83 11.74 -5.35 4.66
C GLY A 83 11.23 -4.69 3.37
N LEU A 84 10.08 -3.99 3.40
CA LEU A 84 9.57 -3.22 2.26
C LEU A 84 10.50 -2.06 1.87
N GLN A 85 11.26 -1.51 2.82
CA GLN A 85 12.23 -0.44 2.57
C GLN A 85 13.32 -0.89 1.57
N ASN A 86 13.71 -2.17 1.65
CA ASN A 86 14.78 -2.73 0.83
C ASN A 86 14.32 -3.17 -0.57
N LYS A 87 13.02 -3.42 -0.76
CA LYS A 87 12.48 -3.86 -2.08
C LYS A 87 12.29 -2.70 -3.07
N ASN A 88 12.12 -1.46 -2.59
CA ASN A 88 12.12 -0.28 -3.47
C ASN A 88 13.53 0.11 -3.94
N LEU A 89 14.59 -0.54 -3.43
CA LEU A 89 15.98 -0.34 -3.83
C LEU A 89 16.51 -1.44 -4.76
N GLN A 90 15.65 -2.33 -5.26
CA GLN A 90 16.04 -3.20 -6.36
C GLN A 90 15.81 -2.45 -7.66
N PRO A 91 16.85 -1.96 -8.36
CA PRO A 91 16.68 -1.57 -9.75
C PRO A 91 16.15 -2.79 -10.49
N THR A 92 15.12 -2.59 -11.30
CA THR A 92 14.66 -3.56 -12.30
C THR A 92 15.78 -3.82 -13.30
N ALA A 93 16.78 -4.61 -12.92
CA ALA A 93 17.68 -5.23 -13.85
C ALA A 93 16.90 -6.37 -14.51
N THR A 94 16.36 -6.11 -15.71
CA THR A 94 16.44 -7.00 -16.88
C THR A 94 15.64 -6.37 -18.03
N SER A 95 16.14 -5.27 -18.61
CA SER A 95 16.07 -5.12 -20.06
C SER A 95 17.27 -5.88 -20.63
N MET A 96 17.14 -7.20 -20.76
CA MET A 96 18.00 -7.94 -21.69
C MET A 96 17.51 -7.59 -23.09
N VAL A 97 18.05 -6.51 -23.67
CA VAL A 97 18.09 -6.39 -25.12
C VAL A 97 18.89 -7.60 -25.62
N GLN A 98 18.16 -8.52 -26.24
CA GLN A 98 18.67 -9.68 -26.94
C GLN A 98 19.76 -9.21 -27.92
N ALA A 99 21.04 -9.41 -27.56
CA ALA A 99 22.13 -9.22 -28.49
C ALA A 99 22.01 -10.30 -29.57
N GLN A 100 21.51 -9.91 -30.73
CA GLN A 100 21.46 -10.73 -31.93
C GLN A 100 22.92 -10.89 -32.42
N PRO A 101 23.45 -12.11 -32.56
CA PRO A 101 24.75 -12.29 -33.19
C PRO A 101 24.60 -12.01 -34.69
N THR A 102 25.12 -10.88 -35.16
CA THR A 102 25.27 -10.63 -36.60
C THR A 102 26.38 -11.54 -37.11
N THR A 103 26.01 -12.64 -37.77
CA THR A 103 26.97 -13.47 -38.51
C THR A 103 27.54 -12.65 -39.66
N VAL A 104 28.80 -12.24 -39.55
CA VAL A 104 29.54 -11.65 -40.66
C VAL A 104 29.95 -12.79 -41.59
N ASN A 105 29.22 -12.93 -42.71
CA ASN A 105 29.60 -13.85 -43.78
C ASN A 105 30.64 -13.16 -44.67
N VAL A 106 31.89 -13.59 -44.60
CA VAL A 106 32.93 -13.27 -45.59
C VAL A 106 33.10 -14.48 -46.51
N SER A 107 32.75 -14.32 -47.78
CA SER A 107 33.10 -15.21 -48.88
C SER A 107 33.29 -14.37 -50.13
#